data_AF-A0A4R6SSH5-F1
#
_entry.id   AF-A0A4R6SSH5-F1
#
_cell.length_a   1.000
_cell.length_b   1.000
_cell.length_c   1.000
_cell.angle_alpha   90.00
_cell.angle_beta   90.00
_cell.angle_gamma   90.00
#
_symmetry.space_group_name_H-M   'P 1'
#
loop_
_entity.id
_entity.type
_entity.pdbx_description
1 polymer ?
#
loop_
_entity_poly.entity_id
_entity_poly.type
_entity_poly.pdbx_seq_one_letter_code
_entity_poly.pdbx_strand_id
1 'polypeptide(L)'
;METPNNLCTCCYRTYSPNDVFCNGCGFPLQGTEQEQAFYQSERTAKEIDLGELTGKVESARKSLYWIAVLIGVSTFITYFGIEDEQEKMAQAVIAVIIICAFSGLAIWGKRKPTTAMISGLSLYLILIILSAIVDPLSILSGIIIKVIIIGYLIKGIKAVVEADKLKKELNID
;
A
#
# COMPACT_ATOMS: atom_id res chain seq x y z
N MET A 1 -8.63 -43.37 -21.21
CA MET A 1 -7.21 -43.12 -21.55
C MET A 1 -6.73 -42.04 -20.59
N GLU A 2 -5.96 -42.42 -19.59
CA GLU A 2 -5.34 -41.47 -18.66
C GLU A 2 -4.22 -40.75 -19.43
N THR A 3 -4.41 -39.46 -19.69
CA THR A 3 -3.36 -38.64 -20.30
C THR A 3 -2.20 -38.49 -19.32
N PRO A 4 -0.94 -38.68 -19.74
CA PRO A 4 0.20 -38.35 -18.90
C PRO A 4 0.07 -36.88 -18.48
N ASN A 5 0.11 -36.61 -17.17
CA ASN A 5 0.05 -35.25 -16.64
C ASN A 5 1.35 -34.54 -16.98
N ASN A 6 1.39 -33.87 -18.14
CA ASN A 6 2.48 -32.94 -18.45
C ASN A 6 2.34 -31.72 -17.54
N LEU A 7 3.38 -31.42 -16.78
CA LEU A 7 3.42 -30.30 -15.83
C LEU A 7 4.38 -29.23 -16.34
N CYS A 8 3.95 -27.97 -16.28
CA CYS A 8 4.82 -26.84 -16.58
C CYS A 8 5.98 -26.80 -15.57
N THR A 9 7.22 -26.64 -16.05
CA THR A 9 8.42 -26.55 -15.21
C THR A 9 8.48 -25.28 -14.36
N CYS A 10 7.70 -24.26 -14.73
CA CYS A 10 7.73 -22.95 -14.10
C CYS A 10 6.61 -22.75 -13.06
N CYS A 11 5.38 -23.21 -13.34
CA CYS A 11 4.25 -23.04 -12.42
C CYS A 11 3.56 -24.34 -12.00
N TYR A 12 4.06 -25.49 -12.44
CA TYR A 12 3.53 -26.83 -12.13
C TYR A 12 2.05 -27.05 -12.47
N ARG A 13 1.46 -26.20 -13.32
CA ARG A 13 0.11 -26.41 -13.86
C ARG A 13 0.14 -27.44 -14.99
N THR A 14 -0.91 -28.25 -15.11
CA THR A 14 -1.06 -29.21 -16.20
C THR A 14 -1.31 -28.51 -17.54
N TYR A 15 -0.79 -29.07 -18.63
CA TYR A 15 -0.95 -28.53 -19.98
C TYR A 15 -1.14 -29.63 -21.03
N SER A 16 -1.71 -29.28 -22.18
CA SER A 16 -1.85 -30.19 -23.32
C SER A 16 -0.56 -30.22 -24.14
N PRO A 17 -0.08 -31.38 -24.64
CA PRO A 17 1.14 -31.45 -25.45
C PRO A 17 1.21 -30.47 -26.64
N ASN A 18 0.05 -30.07 -27.16
CA ASN A 18 -0.07 -29.15 -28.29
C ASN A 18 -0.07 -27.67 -27.87
N ASP A 19 -0.06 -27.35 -26.58
CA ASP A 19 -0.03 -25.99 -26.09
C ASP A 19 1.34 -25.35 -26.37
N VAL A 20 1.34 -24.22 -27.09
CA VAL A 20 2.57 -23.45 -27.36
C VAL A 20 3.03 -22.70 -26.11
N PHE A 21 2.08 -22.23 -25.30
CA PHE A 21 2.32 -21.49 -24.06
C PHE A 21 1.52 -22.08 -22.89
N CYS A 22 2.08 -22.03 -21.69
CA CYS A 22 1.37 -22.44 -20.48
C CYS A 22 0.21 -21.48 -20.19
N ASN A 23 -1.00 -22.02 -20.07
CA ASN A 23 -2.21 -21.27 -19.70
C ASN A 23 -2.21 -20.68 -18.27
N GLY A 24 -1.24 -21.06 -17.42
CA GLY A 24 -1.13 -20.59 -16.05
C GLY A 24 -0.18 -19.42 -15.89
N CYS A 25 1.02 -19.51 -16.46
CA CYS A 25 2.04 -18.48 -16.33
C CYS A 25 2.45 -17.82 -17.65
N GLY A 26 2.21 -18.45 -18.80
CA GLY A 26 2.69 -17.98 -20.10
C GLY A 26 4.06 -18.55 -20.50
N PHE A 27 4.61 -19.52 -19.75
CA PHE A 27 5.87 -20.19 -20.12
C PHE A 27 5.81 -20.80 -21.53
N PRO A 28 6.82 -20.58 -22.40
CA PRO A 28 6.82 -21.09 -23.78
C PRO A 28 7.18 -22.58 -23.82
N LEU A 29 6.16 -23.44 -23.80
CA LEU A 29 6.30 -24.91 -23.71
C LEU A 29 6.99 -25.52 -24.93
N GLN A 30 6.73 -24.96 -26.12
CA GLN A 30 7.33 -25.37 -27.39
C GLN A 30 8.42 -24.38 -27.87
N GLY A 31 8.81 -23.43 -27.02
CA GLY A 31 9.86 -22.46 -27.36
C GLY A 31 11.25 -23.08 -27.35
N THR A 32 12.21 -22.39 -27.97
CA THR A 32 13.63 -22.74 -27.93
C THR A 32 14.19 -22.71 -26.50
N GLU A 33 15.30 -23.39 -26.24
CA GLU A 33 15.97 -23.32 -24.93
C GLU A 33 16.29 -21.86 -24.53
N GLN A 34 16.64 -21.02 -25.50
CA GLN A 34 16.90 -19.60 -25.28
C GLN A 34 15.64 -18.84 -24.84
N GLU A 35 14.49 -19.06 -25.48
CA GLU A 35 13.22 -18.44 -25.10
C GLU A 35 12.75 -18.89 -23.73
N GLN A 36 12.89 -20.19 -23.42
CA GLN A 36 12.55 -20.76 -22.12
C GLN A 36 13.44 -20.20 -21.00
N ALA A 37 14.75 -20.12 -21.23
CA ALA A 37 15.70 -19.54 -20.27
C ALA A 37 15.47 -18.05 -20.05
N PHE A 38 15.21 -17.29 -21.13
CA PHE A 38 14.88 -15.88 -21.04
C PHE A 38 13.63 -15.64 -20.19
N TYR A 39 12.54 -16.38 -20.46
CA TYR A 39 11.30 -16.28 -19.69
C TYR A 39 11.52 -16.57 -18.20
N GLN A 40 12.27 -17.62 -17.86
CA GLN A 40 12.58 -17.95 -16.47
C GLN A 40 13.36 -16.81 -15.79
N SER A 41 14.36 -16.25 -16.48
CA SER A 41 15.16 -15.14 -15.94
C SER A 41 14.35 -13.87 -15.71
N GLU A 42 13.44 -13.52 -16.63
CA GLU A 42 12.55 -12.35 -16.49
C GLU A 42 11.61 -12.53 -15.30
N ARG A 43 11.03 -13.74 -15.16
CA ARG A 43 10.16 -14.07 -14.03
C ARG A 43 10.90 -13.97 -12.70
N THR A 44 12.10 -14.56 -12.59
CA THR A 44 12.90 -14.51 -11.36
C THR A 44 13.27 -13.08 -10.99
N ALA A 45 13.60 -12.23 -11.97
CA ALA A 45 13.83 -10.80 -11.72
C ALA A 45 12.59 -10.12 -11.12
N LYS A 46 11.40 -10.35 -11.70
CA LYS A 46 10.14 -9.82 -11.16
C LYS A 46 9.80 -10.35 -9.77
N GLU A 47 10.10 -11.61 -9.46
CA GLU A 47 9.88 -12.18 -8.13
C GLU A 47 10.79 -11.53 -7.07
N ILE A 48 12.04 -11.22 -7.43
CA ILE A 48 12.98 -10.47 -6.58
C ILE A 48 12.44 -9.05 -6.33
N ASP A 49 12.06 -8.34 -7.40
CA ASP A 49 11.50 -6.99 -7.31
C ASP A 49 10.22 -6.95 -6.45
N LEU A 50 9.35 -7.96 -6.61
CA LEU A 50 8.15 -8.10 -5.78
C LEU A 50 8.52 -8.26 -4.30
N GLY A 51 9.54 -9.06 -3.99
CA GLY A 51 10.08 -9.21 -2.63
C GLY A 51 10.49 -7.87 -2.02
N GLU A 52 11.27 -7.07 -2.75
CA GLU A 52 11.66 -5.72 -2.28
C GLU A 52 10.45 -4.80 -2.09
N LEU A 53 9.53 -4.80 -3.06
CA LEU A 53 8.32 -3.98 -3.01
C LEU A 53 7.42 -4.35 -1.85
N THR A 54 7.27 -5.63 -1.50
CA THR A 54 6.46 -6.03 -0.33
C THR A 54 7.00 -5.47 0.99
N GLY A 55 8.33 -5.39 1.15
CA GLY A 55 8.94 -4.70 2.29
C GLY A 55 8.65 -3.19 2.30
N LYS A 56 8.66 -2.56 1.13
CA LYS A 56 8.26 -1.14 0.97
C LYS A 56 6.78 -0.93 1.26
N VAL A 57 5.90 -1.85 0.87
CA VAL A 57 4.46 -1.83 1.18
C VAL A 57 4.22 -1.90 2.68
N GLU A 58 4.93 -2.77 3.40
CA GLU A 58 4.79 -2.85 4.85
C GLU A 58 5.24 -1.55 5.53
N SER A 59 6.36 -0.99 5.08
CA SER A 59 6.88 0.29 5.57
C SER A 59 5.92 1.45 5.26
N ALA A 60 5.34 1.47 4.06
CA ALA A 60 4.30 2.41 3.67
C ALA A 60 3.08 2.31 4.58
N ARG A 61 2.60 1.11 4.87
CA ARG A 61 1.47 0.90 5.80
C ARG A 61 1.77 1.39 7.22
N LYS A 62 3.01 1.23 7.69
CA LYS A 62 3.44 1.78 8.99
C LYS A 62 3.36 3.31 9.04
N SER A 63 3.45 4.02 7.90
CA SER A 63 3.26 5.47 7.87
C SER A 63 1.86 5.91 8.32
N LEU A 64 0.82 5.11 8.11
CA LEU A 64 -0.54 5.41 8.60
C LEU A 64 -0.61 5.38 10.13
N TYR A 65 0.12 4.46 10.78
CA TYR A 65 0.28 4.48 12.24
C TYR A 65 1.07 5.70 12.71
N TRP A 66 2.14 6.06 12.00
CA TRP A 66 2.89 7.28 12.32
C TRP A 66 2.03 8.53 12.28
N ILE A 67 1.11 8.64 11.32
CA ILE A 67 0.16 9.76 11.27
C ILE A 67 -0.76 9.74 12.49
N ALA A 68 -1.31 8.58 12.85
CA ALA A 68 -2.15 8.45 14.05
C ALA A 68 -1.39 8.86 15.33
N VAL A 69 -0.13 8.44 15.47
CA VAL A 69 0.73 8.83 16.60
C VAL A 69 0.99 10.34 16.60
N LEU A 70 1.34 10.93 15.46
CA LEU A 70 1.59 12.36 15.35
C LEU A 70 0.36 13.19 15.72
N ILE A 71 -0.83 12.76 15.28
CA ILE A 71 -2.08 13.41 15.65
C ILE A 71 -2.32 13.27 17.15
N GLY A 72 -2.15 12.08 17.72
CA GLY A 72 -2.29 11.86 19.17
C GLY A 72 -1.34 12.73 20.00
N VAL A 73 -0.07 12.80 19.62
CA VAL A 73 0.93 13.65 20.29
C VAL A 73 0.57 15.13 20.14
N SER A 74 0.20 15.57 18.93
CA SER A 74 -0.21 16.96 18.68
C SER A 74 -1.42 17.34 19.54
N THR A 75 -2.45 16.50 19.58
CA THR A 75 -3.64 16.73 20.39
C THR A 75 -3.29 16.76 21.88
N PHE A 76 -2.46 15.82 22.34
CA PHE A 76 -2.02 15.77 23.73
C PHE A 76 -1.28 17.04 24.16
N ILE A 77 -0.38 17.57 23.32
CA ILE A 77 0.32 18.84 23.61
C ILE A 77 -0.68 20.00 23.71
N THR A 78 -1.58 20.13 22.75
CA THR A 78 -2.58 21.21 22.75
C THR A 78 -3.61 21.09 23.87
N TYR A 79 -3.86 19.88 24.38
CA TYR A 79 -4.84 19.63 25.44
C TYR A 79 -4.55 20.43 26.72
N PHE A 80 -3.27 20.64 27.04
CA PHE A 80 -2.84 21.43 28.21
C PHE A 80 -2.94 22.95 28.00
N GLY A 81 -3.03 23.41 26.74
CA GLY A 81 -3.06 24.84 26.41
C GLY A 81 -4.45 25.43 26.23
N ILE A 82 -5.48 24.59 26.16
CA ILE A 82 -6.87 25.04 26.10
C ILE A 82 -7.34 25.32 27.53
N GLU A 83 -8.10 26.37 27.78
CA GLU A 83 -8.69 26.63 29.10
C GLU A 83 -10.10 26.06 29.18
N ASP A 84 -10.92 26.32 28.16
CA ASP A 84 -12.31 25.90 28.05
C ASP A 84 -12.47 24.36 28.03
N GLU A 85 -13.29 23.83 28.94
CA GLU A 85 -13.52 22.38 29.07
C GLU A 85 -14.31 21.78 27.91
N GLN A 86 -15.23 22.55 27.32
CA GLN A 86 -16.06 22.08 26.22
C GLN A 86 -15.23 21.93 24.94
N GLU A 87 -14.36 22.91 24.66
CA GLU A 87 -13.40 22.86 23.55
C GLU A 87 -12.40 21.70 23.71
N LYS A 88 -11.87 21.49 24.92
CA LYS A 88 -10.99 20.34 25.23
C LYS A 88 -11.65 19.01 24.86
N MET A 89 -12.87 18.81 25.35
CA MET A 89 -13.60 17.56 25.14
C MET A 89 -13.93 17.35 23.66
N ALA A 90 -14.39 18.39 22.96
CA ALA A 90 -14.67 18.32 21.53
C ALA A 90 -13.42 17.95 20.71
N GLN A 91 -12.29 18.59 20.99
CA GLN A 91 -11.03 18.32 20.30
C GLN A 91 -10.52 16.90 20.58
N ALA A 92 -10.60 16.43 21.82
CA ALA A 92 -10.18 15.09 22.20
C ALA A 92 -11.00 14.01 21.47
N VAL A 93 -12.33 14.17 21.41
CA VAL A 93 -13.22 13.23 20.72
C VAL A 93 -12.91 13.15 19.23
N ILE A 94 -12.76 14.31 18.57
CA ILE A 94 -12.41 14.35 17.14
C ILE A 94 -11.06 13.68 16.89
N ALA A 95 -10.06 13.95 17.72
CA ALA A 95 -8.74 13.34 17.60
C ALA A 95 -8.80 11.81 17.73
N VAL A 96 -9.55 11.29 18.71
CA VAL A 96 -9.73 9.84 18.89
C VAL A 96 -10.36 9.22 17.65
N ILE A 97 -11.39 9.83 17.08
CA ILE A 97 -12.03 9.34 15.84
C ILE A 97 -11.00 9.26 14.70
N ILE A 98 -10.19 10.30 14.52
CA ILE A 98 -9.18 10.36 13.46
C ILE A 98 -8.08 9.31 13.68
N ILE A 99 -7.59 9.17 14.91
CA ILE A 99 -6.58 8.16 15.29
C ILE A 99 -7.10 6.76 15.01
N CYS A 100 -8.35 6.47 15.39
CA CYS A 100 -9.02 5.22 15.11
C CYS A 100 -9.17 4.99 13.60
N ALA A 101 -9.51 6.02 12.82
CA ALA A 101 -9.63 5.92 11.38
C ALA A 101 -8.29 5.57 10.70
N PHE A 102 -7.21 6.28 11.00
CA PHE A 102 -5.89 5.99 10.44
C PHE A 102 -5.34 4.63 10.90
N SER A 103 -5.55 4.26 12.16
CA SER A 103 -5.16 2.95 12.68
C SER A 103 -5.97 1.83 12.02
N GLY A 104 -7.28 2.04 11.83
CA GLY A 104 -8.15 1.11 11.11
C GLY A 104 -7.72 0.91 9.66
N LEU A 105 -7.36 1.99 8.95
CA LEU A 105 -6.78 1.92 7.60
C LEU A 105 -5.45 1.17 7.61
N ALA A 106 -4.58 1.39 8.60
CA ALA A 106 -3.31 0.69 8.73
C ALA A 106 -3.48 -0.82 8.99
N ILE A 107 -4.50 -1.23 9.73
CA ILE A 107 -4.87 -2.64 9.94
C ILE A 107 -5.44 -3.23 8.66
N TRP A 108 -6.41 -2.55 8.06
CA TRP A 108 -7.10 -2.99 6.85
C TRP A 108 -6.15 -3.09 5.64
N GLY A 109 -5.12 -2.25 5.60
CA GLY A 109 -4.06 -2.26 4.61
C GLY A 109 -3.27 -3.57 4.54
N LYS A 110 -3.36 -4.47 5.53
CA LYS A 110 -2.79 -5.83 5.42
C LYS A 110 -3.46 -6.66 4.32
N ARG A 111 -4.75 -6.43 4.05
CA ARG A 111 -5.53 -7.16 3.04
C ARG A 111 -5.66 -6.38 1.73
N LYS A 112 -5.81 -5.05 1.82
CA LYS A 112 -6.01 -4.17 0.67
C LYS A 112 -5.11 -2.93 0.79
N PRO A 113 -3.79 -3.08 0.60
CA PRO A 113 -2.84 -2.02 0.86
C PRO A 113 -3.07 -0.80 -0.05
N THR A 114 -3.39 -1.01 -1.34
CA THR A 114 -3.62 0.09 -2.30
C THR A 114 -4.78 0.96 -1.87
N THR A 115 -5.93 0.33 -1.57
CA THR A 115 -7.12 1.05 -1.11
C THR A 115 -6.87 1.76 0.21
N ALA A 116 -6.20 1.11 1.18
CA ALA A 116 -5.92 1.72 2.47
C ALA A 116 -5.02 2.97 2.36
N MET A 117 -3.96 2.91 1.54
CA MET A 117 -3.03 4.02 1.36
C MET A 117 -3.67 5.21 0.64
N ILE A 118 -4.48 4.96 -0.40
CA ILE A 118 -5.22 6.01 -1.10
C ILE A 118 -6.24 6.65 -0.15
N SER A 119 -7.01 5.84 0.58
CA SER A 119 -7.98 6.36 1.56
C SER A 119 -7.31 7.15 2.68
N GLY A 120 -6.13 6.72 3.15
CA GLY A 120 -5.35 7.45 4.16
C GLY A 120 -4.89 8.81 3.67
N LEU A 121 -4.39 8.89 2.43
CA LEU A 121 -4.04 10.18 1.82
C LEU A 121 -5.26 11.07 1.65
N SER A 122 -6.37 10.55 1.11
CA SER A 122 -7.61 11.31 0.95
C SER A 122 -8.12 11.85 2.27
N LEU A 123 -8.17 11.02 3.32
CA LEU A 123 -8.57 11.44 4.66
C LEU A 123 -7.65 12.55 5.19
N TYR A 124 -6.34 12.41 5.04
CA TYR A 124 -5.38 13.41 5.49
C TYR A 124 -5.56 14.76 4.78
N LEU A 125 -5.79 14.74 3.46
CA LEU A 125 -6.06 15.95 2.69
C LEU A 125 -7.38 16.61 3.12
N ILE A 126 -8.43 15.82 3.36
CA ILE A 126 -9.71 16.32 3.89
C ILE A 126 -9.48 17.03 5.22
N LEU A 127 -8.69 16.46 6.13
CA LEU A 127 -8.39 17.08 7.43
C LEU A 127 -7.65 18.42 7.28
N ILE A 128 -6.70 18.51 6.34
CA ILE A 128 -6.02 19.77 6.03
C ILE A 128 -7.01 20.82 5.54
N ILE A 129 -7.90 20.45 4.62
CA ILE A 129 -8.90 21.35 4.04
C ILE A 129 -9.89 21.82 5.13
N LEU A 130 -10.40 20.92 5.96
CA LEU A 130 -11.30 21.26 7.06
C LEU A 130 -10.62 22.21 8.06
N SER A 131 -9.36 21.94 8.41
CA SER A 131 -8.59 22.80 9.31
C SER A 131 -8.39 24.21 8.72
N ALA A 132 -8.15 24.29 7.40
CA ALA A 132 -7.99 25.57 6.71
C ALA A 132 -9.26 26.43 6.66
N ILE A 133 -10.44 25.79 6.65
CA ILE A 133 -11.73 26.50 6.68
C ILE A 133 -11.96 27.13 8.06
N VAL A 134 -11.54 26.43 9.13
CA VAL A 134 -11.67 26.93 10.51
C VAL A 134 -10.64 28.02 10.80
N ASP A 135 -9.38 27.80 10.42
CA ASP A 135 -8.30 28.77 10.53
C ASP A 135 -7.40 28.70 9.28
N PRO A 136 -7.43 29.70 8.38
CA PRO A 136 -6.59 29.74 7.19
C PRO A 136 -5.08 29.75 7.50
N LEU A 137 -4.66 30.30 8.65
CA LEU A 137 -3.26 30.31 9.07
C LEU A 137 -2.77 28.91 9.44
N SER A 138 -3.68 27.99 9.75
CA SER A 138 -3.35 26.60 10.02
C SER A 138 -2.65 25.94 8.84
N ILE A 139 -2.89 26.34 7.59
CA ILE A 139 -2.18 25.79 6.41
C ILE A 139 -0.68 26.04 6.52
N LEU A 140 -0.29 27.26 6.86
CA LEU A 140 1.10 27.70 6.96
C LEU A 140 1.78 27.06 8.18
N SER A 141 1.04 26.90 9.28
CA SER A 141 1.53 26.22 10.46
C SER A 141 1.80 24.73 10.17
N GLY A 142 3.00 24.28 10.54
CA GLY A 142 3.43 22.89 10.36
C GLY A 142 3.48 22.43 8.90
N ILE A 143 3.55 23.37 7.93
CA ILE A 143 3.57 23.03 6.48
C ILE A 143 4.68 22.04 6.13
N ILE A 144 5.85 22.16 6.76
CA ILE A 144 6.99 21.26 6.57
C ILE A 144 6.58 19.82 6.91
N ILE A 145 5.93 19.61 8.06
CA ILE A 145 5.49 18.28 8.51
C ILE A 145 4.43 17.72 7.56
N LYS A 146 3.46 18.55 7.14
CA LYS A 146 2.40 18.15 6.21
C LYS A 146 2.97 17.70 4.87
N VAL A 147 3.92 18.46 4.30
CA VAL A 147 4.59 18.11 3.04
C VAL A 147 5.37 16.80 3.19
N ILE A 148 6.08 16.60 4.31
CA ILE A 148 6.78 15.34 4.59
C ILE A 148 5.80 14.16 4.65
N ILE A 149 4.69 14.29 5.37
CA ILE A 149 3.66 13.25 5.48
C ILE A 149 3.08 12.91 4.10
N ILE A 150 2.66 13.91 3.34
CA ILE A 150 2.12 13.73 1.99
C ILE A 150 3.16 13.06 1.09
N GLY A 151 4.42 13.50 1.13
CA GLY A 151 5.51 12.90 0.37
C GLY A 151 5.73 11.43 0.69
N TYR A 152 5.70 11.05 1.97
CA TYR A 152 5.79 9.66 2.40
C TYR A 152 4.58 8.83 1.95
N LEU A 153 3.36 9.36 2.09
CA LEU A 153 2.15 8.68 1.62
C LEU A 153 2.17 8.45 0.11
N ILE A 154 2.56 9.44 -0.69
CA ILE A 154 2.67 9.31 -2.15
C ILE A 154 3.72 8.26 -2.52
N LYS A 155 4.90 8.28 -1.89
CA LYS A 155 5.93 7.25 -2.10
C LYS A 155 5.40 5.86 -1.75
N GLY A 156 4.66 5.75 -0.64
CA GLY A 156 4.02 4.51 -0.22
C GLY A 156 2.99 4.01 -1.24
N ILE A 157 2.10 4.88 -1.73
CA ILE A 157 1.10 4.54 -2.75
C ILE A 157 1.78 4.01 -4.01
N LYS A 158 2.86 4.65 -4.49
CA LYS A 158 3.60 4.18 -5.67
C LYS A 158 4.12 2.76 -5.48
N ALA A 159 4.80 2.49 -4.36
CA ALA A 159 5.34 1.17 -4.06
C ALA A 159 4.23 0.10 -4.00
N VAL A 160 3.06 0.44 -3.45
CA VAL A 160 1.94 -0.51 -3.36
C VAL A 160 1.30 -0.78 -4.71
N VAL A 161 1.09 0.26 -5.51
CA VAL A 161 0.55 0.11 -6.87
C VAL A 161 1.48 -0.73 -7.74
N GLU A 162 2.79 -0.55 -7.61
CA GLU A 162 3.79 -1.33 -8.33
C GLU A 162 3.80 -2.80 -7.87
N ALA A 163 3.75 -3.05 -6.56
CA ALA A 163 3.64 -4.41 -6.02
C ALA A 163 2.38 -5.13 -6.53
N ASP A 164 1.22 -4.46 -6.52
CA ASP A 164 -0.04 -5.02 -7.00
C ASP A 164 -0.02 -5.30 -8.51
N LYS A 165 0.73 -4.52 -9.30
CA LYS A 165 0.94 -4.79 -10.73
C LYS A 165 1.80 -6.03 -10.95
N LEU A 166 2.93 -6.13 -10.25
CA LEU A 166 3.84 -7.27 -10.37
C LEU A 166 3.16 -8.59 -9.95
N LYS A 167 2.37 -8.56 -8.88
CA LYS A 167 1.54 -9.71 -8.48
C LYS A 167 0.61 -10.19 -9.60
N LYS A 168 -0.07 -9.25 -10.27
CA LYS A 168 -0.94 -9.57 -11.42
C LYS A 168 -0.17 -10.11 -12.61
N GLU A 169 1.00 -9.55 -12.92
CA GLU A 169 1.86 -10.06 -14.01
C GLU A 169 2.38 -11.47 -13.74
N LEU A 170 2.69 -11.77 -12.48
CA LEU A 170 3.18 -13.09 -12.07
C LEU A 170 2.06 -14.11 -11.84
N ASN A 171 0.78 -13.71 -11.96
CA ASN A 171 -0.39 -14.50 -11.58
C ASN A 171 -0.29 -15.04 -10.14
N ILE A 172 0.11 -14.18 -9.21
CA ILE A 172 0.22 -14.46 -7.77
C ILE A 172 -0.84 -13.63 -7.03
N ASP A 173 -1.68 -14.27 -6.22
CA ASP A 173 -2.73 -13.63 -5.41
C ASP A 173 -2.18 -12.91 -4.15
#